data_AF-E5FD59-F1
#
_entry.id   AF-E5FD59-F1
#
_cell.length_a   1.000
_cell.length_b   1.000
_cell.length_c   1.000
_cell.angle_alpha   90.00
_cell.angle_beta   90.00
_cell.angle_gamma   90.00
#
_symmetry.space_group_name_H-M   'P 1'
#
loop_
_entity.id
_entity.type
_entity.pdbx_description
1 polymer ?
#
loop_
_entity_poly.entity_id
_entity_poly.type
_entity_poly.pdbx_seq_one_letter_code
_entity_poly.pdbx_strand_id
1 'polypeptide(L)' 'MDKARENWALENNIFNLGCRGYVGKPGGERENYLTWVRDLANGEYKLPWDENVKIRDGWKYYPDGVQLGPLPK' A
#
# COMPACT_ATOMS: atom_id res chain seq x y z
N MET A 1 15.19 4.88 16.91
CA MET A 1 14.60 3.98 15.89
C MET A 1 15.64 3.53 14.86
N ASP A 2 16.70 4.32 14.63
CA ASP A 2 17.63 4.16 13.50
C ASP A 2 18.55 2.94 13.62
N LYS A 3 19.09 2.68 14.82
CA LYS A 3 20.01 1.54 15.05
C LYS A 3 19.40 0.18 14.68
N ALA A 4 18.10 -0.03 14.90
CA ALA A 4 17.47 -1.31 14.55
C ALA A 4 17.39 -1.49 13.02
N ARG A 5 17.02 -0.44 12.28
CA ARG A 5 16.89 -0.49 10.82
C ARG A 5 18.23 -0.67 10.10
N GLU A 6 19.32 -0.22 10.71
CA GLU A 6 20.67 -0.39 10.16
C GLU A 6 21.28 -1.76 10.50
N ASN A 7 20.99 -2.31 11.68
CA ASN A 7 21.72 -3.47 12.21
C ASN A 7 20.91 -4.77 12.24
N TRP A 8 19.57 -4.73 12.20
CA TRP A 8 18.77 -5.95 12.14
C TRP A 8 18.89 -6.58 10.75
N ALA A 9 18.91 -7.92 10.72
CA ALA A 9 18.98 -8.70 9.49
C ALA A 9 17.68 -9.47 9.23
N LEU A 10 17.35 -10.45 10.09
CA LEU A 10 16.20 -11.34 9.88
C LEU A 10 14.87 -10.57 9.90
N GLU A 11 14.67 -9.74 10.93
CA GLU A 11 13.43 -8.97 11.13
C GLU A 11 13.46 -7.59 10.47
N ASN A 12 14.43 -7.32 9.59
CA ASN A 12 14.51 -6.06 8.85
C ASN A 12 13.56 -6.04 7.66
N ASN A 13 12.27 -6.19 7.95
CA ASN A 13 11.21 -6.38 6.97
C ASN A 13 11.11 -5.22 5.96
N ILE A 14 11.41 -4.00 6.40
CA ILE A 14 11.41 -2.82 5.54
C ILE A 14 12.52 -2.88 4.47
N PHE A 15 13.71 -3.38 4.83
CA PHE A 15 14.78 -3.64 3.86
C PHE A 15 14.45 -4.84 2.96
N ASN A 16 13.96 -5.93 3.57
CA ASN A 16 13.64 -7.18 2.89
C ASN A 16 12.61 -7.00 1.76
N LEU A 17 11.67 -6.05 1.90
CA LEU A 17 10.65 -5.74 0.89
C LEU A 17 11.25 -5.44 -0.50
N GLY A 18 12.34 -4.67 -0.56
CA GLY A 18 12.95 -4.21 -1.81
C GLY A 18 14.24 -4.93 -2.21
N CYS A 19 14.82 -5.75 -1.33
CA CYS A 19 16.08 -6.46 -1.57
C CYS A 19 15.93 -7.96 -1.28
N ARG A 20 15.07 -8.64 -2.07
CA ARG A 20 14.61 -9.99 -1.74
C ARG A 20 15.70 -11.03 -1.97
N GLY A 21 15.90 -11.94 -1.01
CA GLY A 21 16.81 -13.07 -1.18
C GLY A 21 18.28 -12.67 -1.39
N TYR A 22 18.74 -11.60 -0.73
CA TYR A 22 20.09 -11.04 -0.92
C TYR A 22 21.25 -12.00 -0.61
N VAL A 23 20.99 -13.10 0.12
CA VAL A 23 21.96 -14.19 0.34
C VAL A 23 22.14 -15.05 -0.92
N GLY A 24 21.05 -15.33 -1.66
CA GLY A 24 21.07 -16.16 -2.87
C GLY A 24 21.31 -15.36 -4.16
N LYS A 25 21.03 -14.06 -4.16
CA LYS A 25 21.28 -13.12 -5.26
C LYS A 25 21.96 -11.87 -4.69
N PRO A 26 23.26 -11.63 -4.97
CA PRO A 26 23.96 -10.44 -4.47
C PRO A 26 23.19 -9.14 -4.77
N GLY A 27 22.94 -8.34 -3.73
CA GLY A 27 22.14 -7.11 -3.82
C GLY A 27 20.62 -7.30 -3.79
N GLY A 28 20.13 -8.54 -3.81
CA GLY A 28 18.72 -8.91 -3.77
C GLY A 28 17.96 -8.72 -5.08
N GLU A 29 16.84 -9.43 -5.23
CA GLU A 29 15.88 -9.16 -6.31
C GLU A 29 15.09 -7.89 -6.00
N ARG A 30 15.09 -6.98 -6.97
CA ARG A 30 14.45 -5.65 -6.89
C ARG A 30 13.22 -5.55 -7.79
N GLU A 31 13.07 -6.47 -8.73
CA GLU A 31 11.88 -6.50 -9.58
C GLU A 31 10.62 -6.76 -8.75
N ASN A 32 9.61 -5.92 -8.98
CA ASN A 32 8.31 -6.03 -8.32
C ASN A 32 7.47 -7.14 -8.98
N TYR A 33 7.01 -8.09 -8.17
CA TYR A 33 6.11 -9.18 -8.56
C TYR A 33 4.70 -9.03 -7.96
N LEU A 34 4.50 -8.00 -7.12
CA LEU A 34 3.23 -7.68 -6.50
C LEU A 34 2.42 -6.83 -7.48
N THR A 35 1.48 -7.45 -8.19
CA THR A 35 0.66 -6.78 -9.21
C THR A 35 -0.05 -5.56 -8.65
N TRP A 36 -0.62 -5.68 -7.45
CA TRP A 36 -1.31 -4.56 -6.79
C TRP A 36 -0.41 -3.33 -6.56
N VAL A 37 0.91 -3.50 -6.34
CA VAL A 37 1.84 -2.38 -6.18
C VAL A 37 2.01 -1.65 -7.51
N ARG A 38 2.11 -2.39 -8.61
CA ARG A 38 2.18 -1.82 -9.96
C ARG A 38 0.88 -1.10 -10.31
N ASP A 39 -0.25 -1.76 -10.09
CA ASP A 39 -1.57 -1.20 -10.40
C ASP A 39 -1.82 0.06 -9.56
N LEU A 40 -1.45 0.05 -8.27
CA LEU A 40 -1.53 1.22 -7.41
C LEU A 40 -0.63 2.37 -7.88
N ALA A 41 0.62 2.08 -8.24
CA ALA A 41 1.55 3.09 -8.75
C ALA A 41 1.08 3.73 -10.07
N ASN A 42 0.36 2.97 -10.89
CA ASN A 42 -0.22 3.45 -12.15
C ASN A 42 -1.58 4.15 -11.99
N GLY A 43 -2.17 4.15 -10.80
CA GLY A 43 -3.55 4.65 -10.60
C GLY A 43 -4.64 3.71 -11.12
N GLU A 44 -4.32 2.44 -11.33
CA GLU A 44 -5.17 1.40 -11.92
C GLU A 44 -5.61 0.34 -10.90
N TYR A 45 -5.36 0.56 -9.60
CA TYR A 45 -5.71 -0.38 -8.55
C TYR A 45 -7.21 -0.72 -8.58
N LYS A 46 -7.53 -2.00 -8.83
CA LYS A 46 -8.91 -2.50 -8.87
C LYS A 46 -8.98 -3.91 -8.29
N LEU A 47 -9.93 -4.14 -7.40
CA LEU A 47 -10.21 -5.48 -6.87
C LEU A 47 -10.99 -6.33 -7.89
N PRO A 48 -10.79 -7.66 -7.94
CA PRO A 48 -11.57 -8.53 -8.82
C PRO A 48 -13.10 -8.48 -8.58
N TRP A 49 -13.51 -8.13 -7.37
CA TRP A 49 -14.91 -7.98 -6.96
C TRP A 49 -15.33 -6.52 -6.74
N ASP A 50 -14.58 -5.55 -7.28
CA ASP A 50 -14.83 -4.11 -7.10
C ASP A 50 -16.29 -3.72 -7.44
N GLU A 51 -16.88 -4.36 -8.45
CA GLU A 51 -18.28 -4.15 -8.85
C GLU A 51 -19.30 -4.66 -7.81
N ASN A 52 -18.91 -5.57 -6.92
CA ASN A 52 -19.78 -6.12 -5.87
C ASN A 52 -19.72 -5.30 -4.57
N VAL A 53 -18.86 -4.29 -4.50
CA VAL A 53 -18.72 -3.43 -3.31
C VAL A 53 -19.96 -2.56 -3.17
N LYS A 54 -20.74 -2.79 -2.10
CA LYS A 54 -22.05 -2.13 -1.88
C LYS A 54 -21.96 -0.67 -1.42
N ILE A 55 -20.88 -0.31 -0.73
CA ILE A 55 -20.68 1.02 -0.15
C ILE A 55 -19.44 1.59 -0.80
N ARG A 56 -19.64 2.51 -1.75
CA ARG A 56 -18.57 3.17 -2.50
C ARG A 56 -18.50 4.68 -2.25
N ASP A 57 -19.45 5.20 -1.48
CA ASP A 57 -19.54 6.60 -1.12
C ASP A 57 -20.30 6.77 0.21
N GLY A 58 -20.49 8.02 0.64
CA GLY A 58 -21.14 8.39 1.89
C GLY A 58 -22.66 8.59 1.82
N TRP A 59 -23.35 8.19 0.74
CA TRP A 59 -24.77 8.52 0.48
C TRP A 59 -25.69 8.24 1.66
N LYS A 60 -25.43 7.16 2.42
CA LYS A 60 -26.23 6.79 3.59
C LYS A 60 -26.20 7.85 4.70
N TYR A 61 -25.12 8.60 4.81
CA TYR A 61 -24.92 9.63 5.84
C TYR A 61 -25.12 11.05 5.28
N TYR A 62 -25.14 11.20 3.95
CA TYR A 62 -25.21 12.48 3.25
C TYR A 62 -26.23 12.39 2.10
N PRO A 63 -27.53 12.20 2.40
CA PRO A 63 -28.56 12.00 1.37
C PRO A 63 -28.75 13.24 0.48
N ASP A 64 -28.48 14.43 1.02
CA ASP A 64 -28.59 15.71 0.31
C ASP A 64 -27.24 16.18 -0.28
N GLY A 65 -26.25 15.28 -0.36
CA GLY A 65 -24.89 15.61 -0.79
C GLY A 65 -23.94 15.92 0.38
N VAL A 66 -22.65 16.07 0.06
CA VAL A 66 -21.57 16.17 1.05
C VAL A 66 -21.76 17.40 1.94
N GLN A 67 -22.05 17.17 3.22
CA GLN A 67 -22.02 18.22 4.24
C GLN A 67 -20.64 18.22 4.91
N LEU A 68 -19.68 18.91 4.29
CA LEU A 68 -18.40 19.15 4.93
C LEU A 68 -18.62 20.17 6.05
N GLY A 69 -18.37 19.76 7.30
CA GLY A 69 -18.19 20.71 8.39
C GLY A 69 -17.05 21.69 8.06
N PRO A 70 -16.99 22.86 8.72
CA PRO A 70 -15.88 23.78 8.50
C PRO A 70 -14.56 23.03 8.70
N LEU A 71 -13.63 23.20 7.76
CA LEU A 71 -12.28 22.66 7.91
C LEU A 71 -11.69 23.17 9.24
N PRO A 72 -11.03 22.31 10.04
CA PRO A 72 -10.30 22.76 11.21
C PRO A 72 -9.35 23.89 10.81
N LYS A 73 -9.33 24.97 11.59
CA LYS A 73 -8.32 26.02 11.46
C LYS A 73 -6.97 25.52 11.96
#